data_AF-A0A8K0TWZ8-F1
#
_entry.id   AF-A0A8K0TWZ8-F1
#
_cell.length_a   1.000
_cell.length_b   1.000
_cell.length_c   1.000
_cell.angle_alpha   90.00
_cell.angle_beta   90.00
_cell.angle_gamma   90.00
#
_symmetry.space_group_name_H-M   'P 1'
#
loop_
_entity.id
_entity.type
_entity.pdbx_description
1 polymer ?
#
loop_
_entity_poly.entity_id
_entity_poly.type
_entity_poly.pdbx_seq_one_letter_code
_entity_poly.pdbx_strand_id
1 'polypeptide(L)'
;TPDKDSSVPGRKHAKYTSRRTPEAKLATIFQAIQDVNWSFGDFLFHAFSRSSAQAQNDGSRSHTTYIDKFLKGGNTHGVGAILRLWLKSPMGSVSAGSELVSQMYNLKIPYDEIKAVR
;
A
#
# COMPACT_ATOMS: atom_id res chain seq x y z
N THR A 1 -7.95 -60.63 27.73
CA THR A 1 -6.75 -59.77 27.84
C THR A 1 -6.94 -58.60 26.90
N PRO A 2 -6.95 -57.35 27.41
CA PRO A 2 -7.35 -56.16 26.66
C PRO A 2 -6.18 -55.51 25.90
N ASP A 3 -6.48 -54.38 25.24
CA ASP A 3 -5.61 -53.39 24.58
C ASP A 3 -5.29 -53.56 23.08
N LYS A 4 -5.95 -52.74 22.26
CA LYS A 4 -5.31 -51.48 21.86
C LYS A 4 -6.33 -50.48 21.33
N ASP A 5 -6.59 -49.52 22.20
CA ASP A 5 -7.21 -48.24 21.93
C ASP A 5 -6.35 -47.46 20.91
N SER A 6 -6.67 -47.57 19.62
CA SER A 6 -6.04 -46.77 18.56
C SER A 6 -6.75 -45.43 18.43
N SER A 7 -6.44 -44.54 19.36
CA SER A 7 -6.73 -43.11 19.28
C SER A 7 -6.19 -42.53 17.97
N VAL A 8 -7.10 -42.19 17.05
CA VAL A 8 -6.79 -41.45 15.82
C VAL A 8 -6.35 -40.03 16.22
N PRO A 9 -5.17 -39.53 15.83
CA PRO A 9 -4.78 -38.17 16.13
C PRO A 9 -5.68 -37.20 15.35
N GLY A 10 -6.58 -36.54 16.08
CA GLY A 10 -7.47 -35.50 15.55
C GLY A 10 -6.65 -34.41 14.86
N ARG A 11 -6.98 -34.14 13.59
CA ARG A 11 -6.47 -32.99 12.85
C ARG A 11 -6.79 -31.73 13.66
N LYS A 12 -5.76 -31.05 14.18
CA LYS A 12 -5.91 -29.74 14.81
C LYS A 12 -6.46 -28.79 13.75
N HIS A 13 -7.76 -28.49 13.81
CA HIS A 13 -8.35 -27.42 13.02
C HIS A 13 -7.58 -26.14 13.37
N ALA A 14 -6.80 -25.63 12.41
CA ALA A 14 -6.13 -24.35 12.57
C ALA A 14 -7.19 -23.32 13.00
N LYS A 15 -6.99 -22.70 14.16
CA LYS A 15 -7.91 -21.68 14.68
C LYS A 15 -8.14 -20.65 13.58
N TYR A 16 -9.40 -20.51 13.15
CA TYR A 16 -9.80 -19.52 12.18
C TYR A 16 -9.43 -18.14 12.74
N THR A 17 -8.37 -17.54 12.22
CA THR A 17 -8.05 -16.15 12.54
C THR A 17 -9.13 -15.30 11.87
N SER A 18 -9.88 -14.53 12.65
CA SER A 18 -10.90 -13.65 12.08
C SER A 18 -10.26 -12.78 11.01
N ARG A 19 -10.88 -12.71 9.83
CA ARG A 19 -10.42 -11.83 8.75
C ARG A 19 -10.32 -10.41 9.29
N ARG A 20 -9.11 -9.85 9.31
CA ARG A 20 -8.89 -8.45 9.71
C ARG A 20 -9.68 -7.52 8.78
N THR A 21 -10.31 -6.50 9.35
CA THR A 21 -10.96 -5.44 8.57
C THR A 21 -9.92 -4.66 7.76
N PRO A 22 -10.30 -3.96 6.68
CA PRO A 22 -9.39 -3.09 5.94
C PRO A 22 -8.66 -2.07 6.82
N GLU A 23 -9.35 -1.50 7.80
CA GLU A 23 -8.83 -0.49 8.73
C GLU A 23 -7.76 -1.09 9.64
N ALA A 24 -8.00 -2.29 10.17
CA ALA A 24 -7.01 -2.99 10.99
C ALA A 24 -5.75 -3.38 10.18
N LYS A 25 -5.92 -3.70 8.89
CA LYS A 25 -4.78 -3.95 7.98
C LYS A 25 -3.99 -2.66 7.73
N LEU A 26 -4.67 -1.54 7.47
CA LEU A 26 -4.03 -0.24 7.28
C LEU A 26 -3.27 0.20 8.53
N ALA A 27 -3.86 0.07 9.71
CA ALA A 27 -3.17 0.38 10.97
C ALA A 27 -1.88 -0.44 11.15
N THR A 28 -1.92 -1.74 10.81
CA THR A 28 -0.72 -2.59 10.85
C THR A 28 0.37 -2.08 9.91
N ILE A 29 0.01 -1.68 8.69
CA ILE A 29 0.96 -1.19 7.68
C ILE A 29 1.54 0.17 8.09
N PHE A 30 0.71 1.09 8.56
CA PHE A 30 1.17 2.41 9.01
C PHE A 30 2.09 2.31 10.22
N GLN A 31 1.81 1.40 11.15
CA GLN A 31 2.73 1.14 12.26
C GLN A 31 4.09 0.66 11.74
N ALA A 32 4.12 -0.31 10.81
CA ALA A 32 5.37 -0.81 10.25
C ALA A 32 6.19 0.27 9.51
N ILE A 33 5.51 1.20 8.83
CA ILE A 33 6.15 2.36 8.17
C ILE A 33 6.75 3.30 9.23
N GLN A 34 6.01 3.54 10.31
CA GLN A 34 6.48 4.37 11.42
C GLN A 34 7.68 3.73 12.15
N ASP A 35 7.66 2.41 12.34
CA ASP A 35 8.72 1.67 13.04
C ASP A 35 10.08 1.75 12.29
N VAL A 36 10.05 1.95 10.97
CA VAL A 36 11.26 2.17 10.15
C VAL A 36 11.57 3.66 9.93
N ASN A 37 10.88 4.56 10.64
CA ASN A 37 11.04 6.01 10.56
C ASN A 37 10.86 6.57 9.15
N TRP A 38 9.90 6.02 8.39
CA TRP A 38 9.53 6.51 7.06
C TRP A 38 8.21 7.25 7.10
N SER A 39 8.03 8.21 6.19
CA SER A 39 6.70 8.67 5.81
C SER A 39 6.04 7.70 4.83
N PHE A 40 4.73 7.83 4.62
CA PHE A 40 4.05 7.08 3.57
C PHE A 40 4.61 7.42 2.16
N GLY A 41 5.07 8.66 1.96
CA GLY A 41 5.72 9.09 0.73
C GLY A 41 7.05 8.38 0.50
N ASP A 42 7.88 8.28 1.53
CA ASP A 42 9.17 7.57 1.46
C ASP A 42 8.96 6.08 1.16
N PHE A 43 7.98 5.46 1.82
CA PHE A 43 7.60 4.08 1.53
C PHE A 43 7.23 3.88 0.05
N LEU A 44 6.36 4.73 -0.51
CA LEU A 44 6.00 4.66 -1.92
C LEU A 44 7.22 4.92 -2.82
N PHE A 45 8.02 5.95 -2.52
CA PHE A 45 9.22 6.26 -3.28
C PHE A 45 10.18 5.06 -3.33
N HIS A 46 10.50 4.44 -2.20
CA HIS A 46 11.39 3.28 -2.16
C HIS A 46 10.77 2.00 -2.74
N ALA A 47 9.44 1.84 -2.66
CA ALA A 47 8.73 0.73 -3.29
C ALA A 47 8.78 0.79 -4.83
N PHE A 48 8.80 2.00 -5.42
CA PHE A 48 8.76 2.18 -6.87
C PHE A 48 10.10 2.65 -7.50
N SER A 49 11.05 3.16 -6.71
CA SER A 49 12.34 3.69 -7.23
C SER A 49 13.39 2.60 -7.51
N ARG A 50 13.11 1.33 -7.18
CA ARG A 50 14.04 0.24 -7.49
C ARG A 50 14.19 0.08 -8.99
N SER A 51 15.39 0.40 -9.48
CA SER A 51 15.82 0.05 -10.83
C SER A 51 15.67 -1.45 -11.07
N SER A 52 15.27 -1.83 -12.29
CA SER A 52 15.18 -3.22 -12.73
C SER A 52 16.50 -3.98 -12.52
N ALA A 53 17.65 -3.30 -12.61
CA ALA A 53 18.96 -3.88 -12.34
C ALA A 53 19.19 -4.21 -10.85
N GLN A 54 18.66 -3.39 -9.93
CA GLN A 54 18.78 -3.60 -8.49
C GLN A 54 17.72 -4.58 -7.96
N ALA A 55 16.58 -4.70 -8.65
CA ALA A 55 15.54 -5.68 -8.34
C ALA A 55 15.96 -7.13 -8.69
N GLN A 56 16.88 -7.31 -9.65
CA GLN A 56 17.38 -8.64 -10.04
C GLN A 56 18.43 -9.20 -9.07
N ASN A 57 19.22 -8.35 -8.39
CA ASN A 57 20.32 -8.79 -7.52
C ASN A 57 19.91 -9.10 -6.07
N ASP A 58 18.80 -8.54 -5.57
CA ASP A 58 18.53 -8.52 -4.13
C ASP A 58 17.54 -9.56 -3.61
N GLY A 59 17.23 -10.61 -4.38
CA GLY A 59 16.53 -11.81 -3.88
C GLY A 59 15.08 -11.62 -3.37
N SER A 60 14.58 -10.40 -3.25
CA SER A 60 13.24 -10.09 -2.73
C SER A 60 12.18 -10.32 -3.81
N ARG A 61 11.98 -11.58 -4.19
CA ARG A 61 10.92 -12.02 -5.13
C ARG A 61 9.55 -11.49 -4.75
N SER A 62 9.27 -11.37 -3.45
CA SER A 62 8.03 -10.84 -2.91
C SER A 62 7.76 -9.40 -3.37
N HIS A 63 8.73 -8.50 -3.20
CA HIS A 63 8.62 -7.08 -3.62
C HIS A 63 8.26 -6.98 -5.11
N THR A 64 9.03 -7.64 -5.98
CA THR A 64 8.78 -7.62 -7.42
C THR A 64 7.40 -8.17 -7.77
N THR A 65 6.95 -9.25 -7.14
CA THR A 65 5.60 -9.80 -7.37
C THR A 65 4.49 -8.83 -6.98
N TYR A 66 4.59 -8.15 -5.84
CA TYR A 66 3.55 -7.22 -5.40
C TYR A 66 3.48 -5.96 -6.27
N ILE A 67 4.64 -5.37 -6.59
CA ILE A 67 4.72 -4.16 -7.42
C ILE A 67 4.35 -4.46 -8.87
N ASP A 68 4.87 -5.54 -9.45
CA ASP A 68 4.58 -5.93 -10.83
C ASP A 68 3.07 -6.23 -11.02
N LYS A 69 2.45 -6.96 -10.09
CA LYS A 69 1.02 -7.24 -10.14
C LYS A 69 0.18 -5.96 -10.01
N PHE A 70 0.61 -5.02 -9.17
CA PHE A 70 -0.05 -3.74 -9.02
C PHE A 70 0.02 -2.89 -10.29
N LEU A 71 1.20 -2.78 -10.90
CA LEU A 71 1.40 -1.98 -12.11
C LEU A 71 0.74 -2.60 -13.35
N LYS A 72 0.74 -3.93 -13.46
CA LYS A 72 0.06 -4.66 -14.56
C LYS A 72 -1.47 -4.66 -14.45
N GLY A 73 -2.04 -4.12 -13.36
CA GLY A 73 -3.49 -4.07 -13.16
C GLY A 73 -4.11 -5.42 -12.77
N GLY A 74 -3.34 -6.36 -12.24
CA GLY A 74 -3.83 -7.67 -11.79
C GLY A 74 -4.55 -7.65 -10.43
N ASN A 75 -4.84 -6.46 -9.89
CA ASN A 75 -5.45 -6.25 -8.58
C ASN A 75 -6.85 -5.64 -8.72
N THR A 76 -7.70 -5.86 -7.71
CA THR A 76 -9.06 -5.27 -7.63
C THR A 76 -9.06 -3.75 -7.76
N HIS A 77 -8.00 -3.10 -7.28
CA HIS A 77 -7.80 -1.66 -7.41
C HIS A 77 -6.48 -1.40 -8.13
N GLY A 78 -6.58 -0.97 -9.40
CA GLY A 78 -5.42 -0.58 -10.20
C GLY A 78 -4.97 0.86 -9.93
N VAL A 79 -3.84 1.24 -10.52
CA VAL A 79 -3.23 2.58 -10.37
C VAL A 79 -4.23 3.70 -10.64
N GLY A 80 -5.02 3.60 -11.72
CA GLY A 80 -6.01 4.62 -12.07
C GLY A 80 -7.11 4.82 -11.02
N ALA A 81 -7.52 3.78 -10.31
CA ALA A 81 -8.50 3.90 -9.23
C ALA A 81 -7.90 4.63 -8.02
N ILE A 82 -6.63 4.36 -7.71
CA ILE A 82 -5.90 5.05 -6.64
C ILE A 82 -5.69 6.53 -6.96
N LEU A 83 -5.25 6.85 -8.19
CA LEU A 83 -5.11 8.24 -8.62
C LEU A 83 -6.43 9.02 -8.50
N ARG A 84 -7.56 8.41 -8.89
CA ARG A 84 -8.88 9.03 -8.70
C ARG A 84 -9.22 9.27 -7.23
N LEU A 85 -8.85 8.35 -6.33
CA LEU A 85 -9.06 8.52 -4.89
C LEU A 85 -8.18 9.64 -4.32
N TRP A 86 -6.94 9.77 -4.78
CA TRP A 86 -6.07 10.88 -4.38
C TRP A 86 -6.66 12.22 -4.78
N LEU A 87 -7.13 12.35 -6.03
CA LEU A 87 -7.76 13.57 -6.54
C LEU A 87 -9.08 13.93 -5.84
N LYS A 88 -9.82 12.93 -5.36
CA LYS A 88 -11.11 13.12 -4.66
C LYS A 88 -10.97 13.19 -3.14
N SER A 89 -9.78 12.94 -2.60
CA SER A 89 -9.58 12.87 -1.16
C SER A 89 -9.81 14.26 -0.57
N PRO A 90 -10.68 14.40 0.44
CA PRO A 90 -10.88 15.68 1.13
C PRO A 90 -9.61 16.15 1.85
N MET A 91 -8.66 15.23 2.10
CA MET A 91 -7.35 15.56 2.70
C MET A 91 -6.34 16.12 1.71
N GLY A 92 -6.57 15.97 0.41
CA GLY A 92 -5.76 16.54 -0.67
C GLY A 92 -6.47 17.63 -1.47
N SER A 93 -7.75 17.90 -1.18
CA SER A 93 -8.52 18.92 -1.87
C SER A 93 -8.19 20.31 -1.34
N VAL A 94 -7.85 21.22 -2.25
CA VAL A 94 -7.80 22.64 -1.94
C VAL A 94 -9.23 23.14 -1.68
N SER A 95 -9.45 23.85 -0.57
CA SER A 95 -10.73 24.51 -0.30
C SER A 95 -11.10 25.45 -1.46
N ALA A 96 -12.37 25.44 -1.89
CA ALA A 96 -12.84 26.19 -3.06
C ALA A 96 -12.56 27.72 -3.00
N GLY A 97 -12.31 28.28 -1.81
CA GLY A 97 -11.95 29.69 -1.60
C GLY A 97 -10.44 29.97 -1.51
N SER A 98 -9.57 28.98 -1.69
CA SER A 98 -8.12 29.16 -1.60
C SER A 98 -7.51 29.51 -2.97
N GLU A 99 -6.51 30.40 -2.95
CA GLU A 99 -5.75 30.80 -4.14
C GLU A 99 -5.09 29.60 -4.85
N LEU A 100 -4.78 28.53 -4.11
CA LEU A 100 -4.22 27.28 -4.64
C LEU A 100 -5.18 26.52 -5.58
N VAL A 101 -6.50 26.81 -5.57
CA VAL A 101 -7.46 26.20 -6.49
C VAL A 101 -7.12 26.60 -7.92
N SER A 102 -6.71 27.84 -8.12
CA SER A 102 -6.27 28.36 -9.41
C SER A 102 -4.95 27.72 -9.90
N GLN A 103 -4.16 27.15 -8.98
CA GLN A 103 -2.88 26.53 -9.27
C GLN A 103 -2.98 25.01 -9.53
N MET A 104 -4.03 24.35 -9.05
CA MET A 104 -4.19 22.89 -9.07
C MET A 104 -4.22 22.27 -10.48
N TYR A 105 -4.55 23.05 -11.51
CA TYR A 105 -4.54 22.65 -12.92
C TYR A 105 -3.71 23.62 -13.79
N ASN A 106 -2.79 24.36 -13.17
CA ASN A 106 -1.98 25.32 -13.89
C ASN A 106 -0.86 24.59 -14.66
N LEU A 107 -0.95 24.62 -15.99
CA LEU A 107 0.05 24.02 -16.88
C LEU A 107 1.25 24.95 -17.15
N LYS A 108 1.23 26.18 -16.63
CA LYS A 108 2.29 27.18 -16.80
C LYS A 108 3.31 27.17 -15.66
N ILE A 109 2.91 26.72 -14.47
CA ILE A 109 3.79 26.63 -13.30
C ILE A 109 4.34 25.20 -13.25
N PRO A 110 5.67 25.01 -13.29
CA PRO A 110 6.29 23.72 -13.04
C PRO A 110 5.79 23.11 -11.72
N TYR A 111 5.55 21.79 -11.69
CA TYR A 111 4.88 21.16 -10.55
C TYR A 111 5.67 21.29 -9.24
N ASP A 112 6.99 21.45 -9.32
CA ASP A 112 7.93 21.67 -8.22
C ASP A 112 7.83 23.09 -7.62
N GLU A 113 7.23 24.03 -8.34
CA GLU A 113 6.96 25.39 -7.86
C GLU A 113 5.56 25.54 -7.24
N ILE A 114 4.70 24.52 -7.37
CA ILE A 114 3.36 24.52 -6.77
C ILE A 114 3.51 24.27 -5.27
N LYS A 115 3.16 25.27 -4.45
CA LYS A 115 3.18 25.14 -2.98
C LYS A 115 2.24 24.02 -2.53
N ALA A 116 2.74 23.18 -1.63
CA ALA A 116 1.93 22.13 -1.03
C ALA A 116 0.70 22.72 -0.34
N VAL A 117 -0.40 21.97 -0.37
CA VAL A 117 -1.65 22.31 0.35
C VAL A 117 -1.45 21.96 1.82
N ARG A 118 -0.62 22.73 2.52
CA ARG A 118 -0.50 22.87 3.99
C ARG A 118 0.63 23.85 4.32
#